data_AF-A0A8T4KET7-F1
#
_entry.id   AF-A0A8T4KET7-F1
#
_cell.length_a   1.000
_cell.length_b   1.000
_cell.length_c   1.000
_cell.angle_alpha   90.00
_cell.angle_beta   90.00
_cell.angle_gamma   90.00
#
_symmetry.space_group_name_H-M   'P 1'
#
loop_
_entity.id
_entity.type
_entity.pdbx_description
1 polymer ?
#
loop_
_entity_poly.entity_id
_entity_poly.type
_entity_poly.pdbx_seq_one_letter_code
_entity_poly.pdbx_strand_id
1 'polypeptide(L)'
;MIVFDFPSGWYVLFGFALALFVIFSHLRKSTKGAARFGFIGLAIGIVSEAIGVGMGLWNYSPANWPVILWLIYFLYTAAFYQMFKVLDSKEK
;
A
#
# COMPACT_ATOMS: atom_id res chain seq x y z
N MET A 1 -10.16 21.56 23.73
CA MET A 1 -8.79 21.01 23.59
C MET A 1 -8.95 19.68 22.85
N ILE A 2 -8.68 19.65 21.54
CA ILE A 2 -8.81 18.42 20.74
C ILE A 2 -7.53 17.62 21.01
N VAL A 3 -7.60 16.69 21.96
CA VAL A 3 -6.53 15.74 22.20
C VAL A 3 -6.74 14.62 21.19
N PHE A 4 -5.91 14.60 20.15
CA PHE A 4 -5.87 13.48 19.22
C PHE A 4 -5.24 12.28 19.93
N ASP A 5 -6.09 11.46 20.54
CA ASP A 5 -5.66 10.21 21.19
C ASP A 5 -5.49 9.16 20.10
N PHE A 6 -4.37 9.21 19.39
CA PHE A 6 -4.06 8.23 18.35
C PHE A 6 -3.68 6.90 19.00
N PRO A 7 -4.42 5.81 18.72
CA PRO A 7 -4.06 4.47 19.19
C PRO A 7 -2.63 4.13 18.82
N SER A 8 -1.92 3.41 19.69
CA SER A 8 -0.48 3.08 19.52
C SER A 8 -0.15 2.43 18.17
N GLY A 9 -1.10 1.72 17.56
CA GLY A 9 -0.98 1.16 16.21
C GLY A 9 -0.71 2.19 15.10
N TRP A 10 -1.10 3.46 15.28
CA TRP A 10 -0.83 4.52 14.31
C TRP A 10 0.66 4.88 14.20
N TYR A 11 1.41 4.80 15.30
CA TYR A 11 2.86 5.03 15.24
C TYR A 11 3.58 3.92 14.49
N VAL A 12 3.09 2.68 14.58
CA VAL A 12 3.58 1.54 13.80
C VAL A 12 3.28 1.74 12.31
N LEU A 13 2.09 2.25 11.98
CA LEU A 13 1.71 2.60 10.60
C LEU A 13 2.58 3.71 10.02
N PHE A 14 2.84 4.78 10.79
CA PHE A 14 3.74 5.85 10.37
C PHE A 14 5.17 5.35 10.19
N GLY A 15 5.68 4.52 11.11
CA GLY A 15 7.01 3.93 11.02
C GLY A 15 7.16 3.01 9.81
N PHE A 16 6.15 2.19 9.52
CA PHE A 16 6.13 1.30 8.36
C PHE A 16 6.08 2.09 7.04
N ALA A 17 5.21 3.10 6.95
CA ALA A 17 5.14 4.00 5.80
C ALA A 17 6.47 4.75 5.57
N LEU A 18 7.12 5.20 6.65
CA LEU A 18 8.41 5.89 6.60
C LEU A 18 9.55 4.93 6.18
N ALA A 19 9.56 3.71 6.70
CA ALA A 19 10.54 2.69 6.33
C ALA A 19 10.43 2.31 4.85
N LEU A 20 9.21 2.12 4.35
CA LEU A 20 8.97 1.91 2.92
C LEU A 20 9.43 3.14 2.12
N PHE A 21 9.08 4.36 2.55
CA PHE A 21 9.51 5.59 1.88
C PHE A 21 11.05 5.70 1.77
N VAL A 22 11.79 5.36 2.84
CA VAL A 22 13.27 5.40 2.86
C VAL A 22 13.87 4.33 1.95
N ILE A 23 13.40 3.09 2.07
CA ILE A 23 13.88 1.96 1.23
C ILE A 23 13.63 2.26 -0.26
N PHE A 24 12.46 2.79 -0.61
CA PHE A 24 12.11 3.10 -1.99
C PHE A 24 12.80 4.37 -2.52
N SER A 25 13.08 5.34 -1.67
CA SER A 25 13.90 6.51 -2.04
C SER A 25 15.30 6.11 -2.49
N HIS A 26 15.84 5.02 -1.94
CA HIS A 26 17.13 4.44 -2.36
C HIS A 26 17.03 3.56 -3.62
N LEU A 27 15.90 2.86 -3.86
CA LEU A 27 15.68 2.02 -5.05
C LEU A 27 15.34 2.80 -6.34
N ARG A 28 15.28 4.14 -6.26
CA ARG A 28 14.79 5.09 -7.27
C ARG A 28 15.44 5.02 -8.66
N LYS A 29 16.58 4.34 -8.83
CA LYS A 29 17.34 4.37 -10.11
C LYS A 29 16.83 3.41 -11.21
N SER A 30 16.02 2.39 -10.91
CA SER A 30 15.63 1.38 -11.94
C SER A 30 14.12 1.12 -12.13
N THR A 31 13.26 1.53 -11.19
CA THR A 31 11.88 1.00 -11.07
C THR A 31 10.76 2.06 -11.13
N LYS A 32 11.03 3.24 -11.71
CA LYS A 32 10.13 4.42 -11.71
C LYS A 32 8.65 4.12 -12.04
N GLY A 33 8.39 3.21 -12.99
CA GLY A 33 7.02 2.85 -13.38
C GLY A 33 6.32 1.90 -12.39
N ALA A 34 7.00 0.82 -11.99
CA ALA A 34 6.43 -0.22 -11.13
C ALA A 34 6.14 0.30 -9.73
N ALA A 35 7.04 1.11 -9.17
CA ALA A 35 6.82 1.73 -7.87
C ALA A 35 5.60 2.68 -7.90
N ARG A 36 5.48 3.49 -8.96
CA ARG A 36 4.35 4.42 -9.13
C ARG A 36 3.01 3.68 -9.23
N PHE A 37 2.98 2.59 -10.00
CA PHE A 37 1.79 1.73 -10.11
C PHE A 37 1.45 1.02 -8.79
N GLY A 38 2.48 0.54 -8.08
CA GLY A 38 2.37 -0.04 -6.73
C GLY A 38 1.72 0.90 -5.73
N PHE A 39 2.13 2.18 -5.71
CA PHE A 39 1.54 3.18 -4.80
C PHE A 39 0.09 3.52 -5.16
N ILE A 40 -0.26 3.55 -6.44
CA ILE A 40 -1.65 3.75 -6.87
C ILE A 40 -2.50 2.57 -6.38
N GLY A 41 -2.03 1.33 -6.55
CA GLY A 41 -2.70 0.15 -6.06
C GLY A 41 -2.88 0.12 -4.54
N LEU A 42 -1.83 0.48 -3.80
CA LEU A 42 -1.88 0.62 -2.34
C LEU A 42 -2.91 1.66 -1.91
N ALA A 43 -2.93 2.84 -2.54
CA ALA A 43 -3.89 3.89 -2.20
C ALA A 43 -5.33 3.43 -2.47
N ILE A 44 -5.60 2.81 -3.62
CA ILE A 44 -6.93 2.26 -3.96
C ILE A 44 -7.33 1.17 -2.97
N GLY A 45 -6.42 0.26 -2.61
CA GLY A 45 -6.68 -0.82 -1.65
C GLY A 45 -7.05 -0.30 -0.27
N ILE A 46 -6.28 0.66 0.26
CA ILE A 46 -6.54 1.29 1.57
C ILE A 46 -7.91 2.00 1.57
N VAL A 47 -8.22 2.76 0.51
CA VAL A 47 -9.51 3.47 0.40
C VAL A 47 -10.66 2.47 0.29
N SER A 48 -10.52 1.42 -0.53
CA SER A 48 -11.55 0.40 -0.69
C SER A 48 -11.83 -0.35 0.62
N GLU A 49 -10.78 -0.63 1.40
CA GLU A 49 -10.92 -1.18 2.74
C GLU A 49 -11.65 -0.25 3.70
N ALA A 50 -11.26 1.02 3.75
CA ALA A 50 -11.90 2.00 4.62
C ALA A 50 -13.40 2.14 4.31
N ILE A 51 -13.76 2.11 3.02
CA ILE A 51 -15.16 2.12 2.56
C ILE A 51 -15.85 0.82 2.96
N GLY A 52 -15.26 -0.34 2.70
CA GLY A 52 -15.88 -1.64 3.01
C GLY A 52 -16.13 -1.87 4.49
N VAL A 53 -15.16 -1.51 5.33
CA VAL A 53 -15.30 -1.53 6.79
C VAL A 53 -16.32 -0.48 7.25
N GLY A 54 -16.28 0.73 6.70
CA GLY A 54 -17.23 1.81 7.04
C GLY A 54 -18.68 1.51 6.63
N MET A 55 -18.88 0.74 5.56
CA MET A 55 -20.20 0.26 5.11
C MET A 55 -20.64 -1.03 5.81
N GLY A 56 -19.81 -1.60 6.68
CA GLY A 56 -20.10 -2.85 7.37
C GLY A 56 -20.13 -4.09 6.47
N LEU A 57 -19.49 -4.03 5.28
CA LEU A 57 -19.39 -5.17 4.37
C LEU A 57 -18.51 -6.28 4.95
N TRP A 58 -17.50 -5.91 5.73
CA TRP A 58 -16.69 -6.82 6.55
C TRP A 58 -16.12 -6.06 7.75
N ASN A 59 -15.68 -6.80 8.77
CA ASN A 59 -15.14 -6.22 10.00
C ASN A 59 -13.80 -6.85 10.34
N TYR A 60 -12.85 -6.01 10.74
CA TYR A 60 -11.59 -6.44 11.34
C TYR A 60 -11.71 -6.36 12.87
N SER A 61 -11.00 -7.24 13.57
CA SER A 61 -10.90 -7.07 15.02
C SER A 61 -10.16 -5.76 15.31
N PRO A 62 -10.49 -5.02 16.38
CA PRO A 62 -9.90 -3.71 16.69
C PRO A 62 -8.37 -3.70 16.79
N ALA A 63 -7.75 -4.86 17.01
CA ALA A 63 -6.30 -5.06 17.07
C ALA A 63 -5.69 -5.59 15.75
N ASN A 64 -6.49 -6.10 14.81
CA ASN A 64 -6.02 -6.74 13.59
C ASN A 64 -6.46 -5.96 12.35
N TRP A 65 -6.11 -4.68 12.27
CA TRP A 65 -6.11 -4.01 10.98
C TRP A 65 -5.19 -4.77 10.03
N PRO A 66 -5.60 -5.01 8.78
CA PRO A 66 -4.88 -5.91 7.90
C PRO A 66 -3.74 -5.15 7.21
N VAL A 67 -2.83 -4.58 8.00
CA VAL A 67 -1.66 -3.83 7.52
C VAL A 67 -0.83 -4.66 6.55
N ILE A 68 -0.84 -5.99 6.73
CA ILE A 68 -0.20 -6.93 5.80
C ILE A 68 -0.84 -6.92 4.40
N LEU A 69 -2.16 -6.69 4.30
CA LEU A 69 -2.84 -6.54 3.01
C LEU A 69 -2.34 -5.31 2.25
N TRP A 70 -1.90 -4.25 2.93
CA TRP A 70 -1.40 -3.05 2.27
C TRP A 70 -0.08 -3.31 1.55
N LEU A 71 0.82 -4.06 2.19
CA LEU A 71 2.04 -4.54 1.53
C LEU A 71 1.69 -5.42 0.33
N ILE A 72 0.68 -6.29 0.46
CA ILE A 72 0.19 -7.14 -0.62
C ILE A 72 -0.35 -6.29 -1.77
N TYR A 73 -1.17 -5.26 -1.51
CA TYR A 73 -1.71 -4.37 -2.55
C TYR A 73 -0.59 -3.70 -3.34
N PHE A 74 0.44 -3.21 -2.66
CA PHE A 74 1.61 -2.61 -3.30
C PHE A 74 2.38 -3.62 -4.15
N LEU A 75 2.77 -4.76 -3.56
CA LEU A 75 3.57 -5.77 -4.24
C LEU A 75 2.83 -6.37 -5.43
N TYR A 76 1.54 -6.66 -5.28
CA TYR A 76 0.67 -7.17 -6.34
C TYR A 76 0.62 -6.21 -7.53
N THR A 77 0.33 -4.93 -7.30
CA THR A 77 0.22 -3.95 -8.39
C THR A 77 1.56 -3.59 -9.01
N ALA A 78 2.65 -3.54 -8.23
CA ALA A 78 4.00 -3.36 -8.75
C ALA A 78 4.46 -4.55 -9.61
N ALA A 79 4.15 -5.78 -9.19
CA ALA A 79 4.43 -6.99 -9.95
C ALA A 79 3.62 -7.06 -11.25
N PHE A 80 2.33 -6.71 -11.19
CA PHE A 80 1.47 -6.62 -12.37
C PHE A 80 2.01 -5.63 -13.40
N TYR A 81 2.49 -4.47 -12.96
CA TYR A 81 3.11 -3.50 -13.87
C TYR A 81 4.35 -4.08 -14.56
N GLN A 82 5.19 -4.83 -13.84
CA GLN A 82 6.35 -5.49 -14.45
C GLN A 82 5.94 -6.57 -15.46
N MET A 83 4.90 -7.35 -15.15
CA MET A 83 4.35 -8.34 -16.08
C MET A 83 3.85 -7.68 -17.36
N PHE A 84 3.06 -6.60 -17.26
CA PHE A 84 2.58 -5.86 -18.43
C PHE A 84 3.72 -5.29 -19.27
N LYS A 85 4.76 -4.76 -18.63
CA LYS A 85 5.93 -4.25 -19.34
C LYS A 85 6.68 -5.37 -20.09
N VAL A 86 6.80 -6.55 -19.50
CA VAL A 86 7.42 -7.71 -20.15
C VAL A 86 6.59 -8.18 -21.35
N LEU A 87 5.27 -8.23 -21.21
CA LEU A 87 4.36 -8.60 -22.31
C LEU A 87 4.44 -7.60 -23.46
N ASP A 88 4.36 -6.30 -23.17
CA ASP A 88 4.48 -5.23 -24.17
C ASP A 88 5.84 -5.27 -24.89
N SER A 89 6.91 -5.65 -24.20
CA SER A 89 8.24 -5.81 -24.81
C SER A 89 8.39 -7.06 -25.68
N LYS A 90 7.52 -8.07 -25.53
CA LYS A 90 7.55 -9.31 -26.31
C LYS A 90 6.70 -9.23 -27.59
N GLU A 91 5.79 -8.27 -27.68
CA GLU A 91 4.96 -8.02 -28.87
C GLU A 91 5.64 -7.14 -29.94
N LYS A 92 6.84 -6.61 -29.65
CA LYS A 92 7.69 -5.86 -30.60
C LYS A 92 8.83 -6.71 -31.12
#